data_AF-A0A359KQW7-F1
#
_entry.id   AF-A0A359KQW7-F1
#
_cell.length_a   1.000
_cell.length_b   1.000
_cell.length_c   1.000
_cell.angle_alpha   90.00
_cell.angle_beta   90.00
_cell.angle_gamma   90.00
#
_symmetry.space_group_name_H-M   'P 1'
#
loop_
_entity.id
_entity.type
_entity.pdbx_description
1 polymer ?
#
loop_
_entity_poly.entity_id
_entity_poly.type
_entity_poly.pdbx_seq_one_letter_code
_entity_poly.pdbx_strand_id
1 'polypeptide(L)'
;MMTRTDPEVQVAARIARRDTRPREWIALIGGIAVVLIMNSPPVDTAVDRSFSSHMLQHMILMNVAAPLIAIAWPLLFRAWSSSRIVSGLNALARPAPALILSSGALWFWHVPAIYNAQLSNGRIHAVEHMLFIGAFVLFWRPLVDDNMSLGYLKANGQRVLYLTISMLASGLLAAVL
;
A
#
# COMPACT_ATOMS: atom_id res chain seq x y z
N MET A 1 25.13 -9.47 -43.22
CA MET A 1 24.74 -8.06 -43.06
C MET A 1 23.86 -7.98 -41.81
N MET A 2 24.46 -7.77 -40.63
CA MET A 2 23.77 -7.76 -39.33
C MET A 2 23.18 -6.37 -39.08
N THR A 3 21.85 -6.28 -38.93
CA THR A 3 21.15 -5.06 -38.53
C THR A 3 21.44 -4.75 -37.06
N ARG A 4 22.38 -3.84 -36.82
CA ARG A 4 22.64 -3.23 -35.51
C ARG A 4 21.38 -2.46 -35.11
N THR A 5 20.51 -3.09 -34.34
CA THR A 5 19.35 -2.40 -33.76
C THR A 5 19.85 -1.42 -32.72
N ASP A 6 19.48 -0.14 -32.87
CA ASP A 6 19.93 0.91 -31.98
C ASP A 6 19.58 0.59 -30.51
N PRO A 7 20.50 0.81 -29.57
CA PRO A 7 20.27 0.55 -28.15
C PRO A 7 19.07 1.35 -27.62
N GLU A 8 18.78 2.53 -28.19
CA GLU A 8 17.59 3.32 -27.86
C GLU A 8 16.29 2.63 -28.29
N VAL A 9 16.28 1.98 -29.46
CA VAL A 9 15.14 1.19 -29.94
C VAL A 9 14.94 -0.06 -29.08
N GLN A 10 16.02 -0.68 -28.60
CA GLN A 10 15.93 -1.82 -27.67
C GLN A 10 15.43 -1.40 -26.28
N VAL A 11 15.83 -0.22 -25.78
CA VAL A 11 15.35 0.33 -24.51
C VAL A 11 13.88 0.73 -24.62
N ALA A 12 13.50 1.44 -25.68
CA ALA A 12 12.11 1.77 -25.97
C ALA A 12 11.25 0.51 -26.14
N ALA A 13 11.76 -0.52 -26.83
CA ALA A 13 11.09 -1.82 -26.96
C ALA A 13 11.01 -2.58 -25.63
N ARG A 14 11.99 -2.50 -24.71
CA ARG A 14 11.89 -3.10 -23.37
C ARG A 14 10.90 -2.37 -22.46
N ILE A 15 10.82 -1.04 -22.58
CA ILE A 15 9.84 -0.21 -21.87
C ILE A 15 8.43 -0.49 -22.43
N ALA A 16 8.30 -0.64 -23.75
CA ALA A 16 7.05 -0.95 -24.45
C ALA A 16 6.59 -2.40 -24.24
N ARG A 17 7.50 -3.38 -24.14
CA ARG A 17 7.21 -4.82 -23.94
C ARG A 17 6.99 -5.22 -22.48
N ARG A 18 7.05 -4.31 -21.51
CA ARG A 18 6.42 -4.54 -20.21
C ARG A 18 4.92 -4.36 -20.38
N ASP A 19 4.29 -5.40 -20.94
CA ASP A 19 2.84 -5.55 -21.06
C ASP A 19 2.24 -5.31 -19.68
N THR A 20 1.46 -4.23 -19.54
CA THR A 20 0.64 -4.02 -18.34
C THR A 20 -0.36 -5.14 -18.31
N ARG A 21 -0.16 -6.08 -17.38
CA ARG A 21 -0.98 -7.30 -17.33
C ARG A 21 -2.41 -6.89 -16.96
N PRO A 22 -3.46 -7.48 -17.55
CA PRO A 22 -4.86 -7.20 -17.19
C PRO A 22 -5.13 -7.23 -15.67
N ARG A 23 -4.37 -8.06 -14.95
CA ARG A 23 -4.38 -8.13 -13.48
C ARG A 23 -4.12 -6.78 -12.78
N GLU A 24 -3.24 -5.93 -13.32
CA GLU A 24 -2.84 -4.67 -12.69
C GLU A 24 -3.98 -3.65 -12.78
N TRP A 25 -4.68 -3.62 -13.92
CA TRP A 25 -5.88 -2.82 -14.09
C TRP A 25 -7.04 -3.31 -13.23
N ILE A 26 -7.29 -4.63 -13.21
CA ILE A 26 -8.33 -5.22 -12.35
C ILE A 26 -8.05 -4.89 -10.88
N ALA A 27 -6.81 -5.05 -10.43
CA ALA A 27 -6.41 -4.73 -9.07
C ALA A 27 -6.52 -3.23 -8.79
N LEU A 28 -6.13 -2.36 -9.72
CA LEU A 28 -6.27 -0.91 -9.56
C LEU A 28 -7.74 -0.50 -9.40
N ILE A 29 -8.59 -0.94 -10.32
CA ILE A 29 -10.03 -0.65 -10.33
C ILE A 29 -10.67 -1.20 -9.05
N GLY A 30 -10.37 -2.45 -8.70
CA GLY A 30 -10.86 -3.06 -7.47
C GLY A 30 -10.42 -2.30 -6.22
N GLY A 31 -9.13 -1.95 -6.11
CA GLY A 31 -8.59 -1.19 -5.00
C GLY A 31 -9.24 0.18 -4.85
N ILE A 32 -9.36 0.93 -5.95
CA ILE A 32 -10.04 2.24 -5.98
C ILE A 32 -11.53 2.07 -5.60
N ALA A 33 -12.22 1.06 -6.13
CA ALA A 33 -13.61 0.80 -5.79
C ALA A 33 -13.79 0.54 -4.29
N VAL A 34 -12.92 -0.26 -3.67
CA VAL A 34 -12.97 -0.48 -2.21
C VAL A 34 -12.75 0.83 -1.45
N VAL A 35 -11.77 1.66 -1.84
CA VAL A 35 -11.55 2.98 -1.21
C VAL A 35 -12.80 3.84 -1.30
N LEU A 36 -13.40 3.96 -2.48
CA LEU A 36 -14.60 4.78 -2.70
C LEU A 36 -15.81 4.27 -1.93
N ILE A 37 -16.02 2.94 -1.90
CA ILE A 37 -17.14 2.33 -1.17
C ILE A 37 -16.94 2.53 0.34
N MET A 38 -15.74 2.29 0.86
CA MET A 38 -15.46 2.42 2.28
C MET A 38 -15.52 3.86 2.77
N ASN A 39 -15.29 4.87 1.93
CA ASN A 39 -15.41 6.30 2.28
C ASN A 39 -16.72 6.92 1.75
N SER A 40 -17.76 6.09 1.56
CA SER A 40 -19.05 6.56 1.08
C SER A 40 -19.97 6.93 2.26
N PRO A 41 -20.89 7.90 2.10
CA PRO A 41 -21.79 8.31 3.17
C PRO A 41 -22.58 7.17 3.85
N PRO A 42 -23.07 6.13 3.12
CA PRO A 42 -23.73 4.99 3.75
C PRO A 42 -22.83 4.21 4.70
N VAL A 43 -21.54 4.05 4.38
CA VAL A 43 -20.58 3.36 5.24
C VAL A 43 -20.20 4.26 6.42
N ASP A 44 -19.96 5.55 6.18
CA ASP A 44 -19.63 6.52 7.22
C ASP A 44 -20.72 6.57 8.31
N THR A 45 -22.00 6.59 7.91
CA THR A 45 -23.12 6.56 8.86
C THR A 45 -23.24 5.26 9.67
N ALA A 46 -22.71 4.14 9.17
CA ALA A 46 -22.66 2.87 9.89
C ALA A 46 -21.42 2.78 10.81
N VAL A 47 -20.34 3.42 10.41
CA VAL A 47 -19.07 3.57 11.14
C VAL A 47 -19.25 4.46 12.37
N ASP A 48 -19.95 5.58 12.24
CA ASP A 48 -20.23 6.52 13.34
C ASP A 48 -20.99 5.88 14.52
N ARG A 49 -21.66 4.75 14.28
CA ARG A 49 -22.51 4.07 15.28
C ARG A 49 -21.76 3.05 16.12
N SER A 50 -20.58 2.59 15.70
CA SER A 50 -19.86 1.54 16.39
C SER A 50 -18.36 1.60 16.13
N PHE A 51 -17.60 1.59 17.22
CA PHE A 51 -16.14 1.42 17.19
C PHE A 51 -15.72 0.19 16.37
N SER A 52 -16.46 -0.92 16.45
CA SER A 52 -16.13 -2.14 15.68
C SER A 52 -16.31 -1.93 14.18
N SER A 53 -17.34 -1.20 13.75
CA SER A 53 -17.56 -0.85 12.34
C SER A 53 -16.46 0.09 11.83
N HIS A 54 -16.06 1.06 12.65
CA HIS A 54 -14.95 1.97 12.37
C HIS A 54 -13.62 1.23 12.20
N MET A 55 -13.28 0.31 13.12
CA MET A 55 -12.08 -0.50 12.99
C MET A 55 -12.13 -1.44 11.78
N LEU A 56 -13.29 -2.01 11.47
CA LEU A 56 -13.47 -2.85 10.29
C LEU A 56 -13.22 -2.06 9.00
N GLN A 57 -13.69 -0.81 8.92
CA GLN A 57 -13.42 0.09 7.79
C GLN A 57 -11.92 0.28 7.58
N HIS A 58 -11.17 0.62 8.63
CA HIS A 58 -9.72 0.71 8.55
C HIS A 58 -9.07 -0.61 8.12
N MET A 59 -9.51 -1.75 8.68
CA MET A 59 -8.98 -3.06 8.31
C MET A 59 -9.20 -3.38 6.82
N ILE A 60 -10.36 -3.05 6.26
CA ILE A 60 -10.65 -3.24 4.84
C ILE A 60 -9.76 -2.34 3.97
N LEU A 61 -9.57 -1.07 4.35
CA LEU A 61 -8.68 -0.17 3.62
C LEU A 61 -7.22 -0.67 3.63
N MET A 62 -6.73 -1.13 4.78
CA MET A 62 -5.36 -1.58 4.98
C MET A 62 -5.06 -2.97 4.40
N ASN A 63 -6.03 -3.90 4.44
CA ASN A 63 -5.80 -5.32 4.10
C ASN A 63 -6.52 -5.78 2.84
N VAL A 64 -7.40 -4.96 2.25
CA VAL A 64 -8.05 -5.27 0.97
C VAL A 64 -7.70 -4.21 -0.08
N ALA A 65 -7.97 -2.93 0.18
CA ALA A 65 -7.71 -1.88 -0.82
C ALA A 65 -6.21 -1.70 -1.10
N ALA A 66 -5.41 -1.57 -0.03
CA ALA A 66 -3.96 -1.36 -0.14
C ALA A 66 -3.21 -2.46 -0.92
N PRO A 67 -3.39 -3.77 -0.68
CA PRO A 67 -2.70 -4.79 -1.48
C PRO A 67 -3.12 -4.78 -2.95
N LEU A 68 -4.40 -4.49 -3.25
CA LEU A 68 -4.88 -4.34 -4.63
C LEU A 68 -4.18 -3.17 -5.34
N ILE A 69 -4.04 -2.03 -4.67
CA ILE A 69 -3.30 -0.87 -5.19
C ILE A 69 -1.79 -1.19 -5.31
N ALA A 70 -1.23 -1.96 -4.38
CA ALA A 70 0.17 -2.38 -4.41
C ALA A 70 0.50 -3.28 -5.62
N ILE A 71 -0.45 -4.12 -6.06
CA ILE A 71 -0.34 -4.89 -7.32
C ILE A 71 -0.24 -3.95 -8.53
N ALA A 72 -1.04 -2.87 -8.52
CA ALA A 72 -1.11 -1.89 -9.60
C ALA A 72 0.07 -0.90 -9.64
N TRP A 73 1.00 -0.96 -8.69
CA TRP A 73 2.13 -0.03 -8.60
C TRP A 73 2.95 0.14 -9.90
N PRO A 74 3.29 -0.92 -10.67
CA PRO A 74 4.01 -0.76 -11.93
C PRO A 74 3.24 0.08 -12.95
N LEU A 75 1.90 -0.07 -12.98
CA LEU A 75 1.01 0.69 -13.84
C LEU A 75 0.97 2.16 -13.42
N LEU A 76 0.83 2.44 -12.12
CA LEU A 76 0.74 3.79 -11.56
C LEU A 76 1.99 4.65 -11.84
N PHE A 77 3.17 4.04 -11.79
CA PHE A 77 4.44 4.79 -11.87
C PHE A 77 5.22 4.56 -13.17
N ARG A 78 4.62 3.88 -14.16
CA ARG A 78 5.30 3.53 -15.42
C ARG A 78 5.92 4.74 -16.12
N ALA A 79 5.13 5.80 -16.29
CA ALA A 79 5.52 7.02 -16.99
C ALA A 79 6.61 7.82 -16.24
N TRP A 80 6.76 7.60 -14.93
CA TRP A 80 7.69 8.31 -14.06
C TRP A 80 8.77 7.40 -13.46
N SER A 81 9.02 6.24 -14.07
CA SER A 81 9.91 5.21 -13.53
C SER A 81 11.35 5.66 -13.32
N SER A 82 11.81 6.69 -14.04
CA SER A 82 13.12 7.32 -13.87
C SER A 82 13.14 8.51 -12.90
N SER A 83 11.99 8.91 -12.35
CA SER A 83 11.92 10.07 -11.45
C SER A 83 12.50 9.77 -10.07
N ARG A 84 13.11 10.79 -9.44
CA ARG A 84 13.60 10.70 -8.05
C ARG A 84 12.47 10.37 -7.06
N ILE A 85 11.25 10.83 -7.35
CA ILE A 85 10.06 10.55 -6.53
C ILE A 85 9.77 9.05 -6.52
N VAL A 86 9.66 8.43 -7.70
CA VAL A 86 9.40 6.98 -7.80
C VAL A 86 10.55 6.16 -7.22
N SER A 87 11.80 6.61 -7.39
CA SER A 87 12.96 5.99 -6.72
C SER A 87 12.83 6.03 -5.20
N GLY A 88 12.46 7.18 -4.63
CA GLY A 88 12.19 7.33 -3.20
C GLY A 88 11.05 6.43 -2.72
N LEU A 89 9.92 6.41 -3.44
CA LEU A 89 8.80 5.54 -3.11
C LEU A 89 9.18 4.05 -3.16
N ASN A 90 9.99 3.63 -4.13
CA ASN A 90 10.53 2.27 -4.18
C ASN A 90 11.49 1.98 -3.02
N ALA A 91 12.26 2.96 -2.56
CA ALA A 91 13.11 2.80 -1.38
C ALA A 91 12.28 2.64 -0.09
N LEU A 92 11.19 3.40 0.05
CA LEU A 92 10.25 3.26 1.16
C LEU A 92 9.44 1.95 1.08
N ALA A 93 9.23 1.41 -0.12
CA ALA A 93 8.58 0.12 -0.35
C ALA A 93 9.48 -1.09 -0.05
N ARG A 94 10.72 -0.88 0.43
CA ARG A 94 11.58 -1.98 0.93
C ARG A 94 11.02 -2.54 2.24
N PRO A 95 11.26 -3.83 2.57
CA PRO A 95 10.65 -4.48 3.72
C PRO A 95 10.81 -3.68 5.03
N ALA A 96 12.04 -3.35 5.44
CA ALA A 96 12.25 -2.68 6.72
C ALA A 96 11.61 -1.27 6.78
N PRO A 97 11.83 -0.35 5.81
CA PRO A 97 11.13 0.94 5.79
C PRO A 97 9.61 0.82 5.75
N ALA A 98 9.07 -0.07 4.91
CA ALA A 98 7.64 -0.26 4.77
C ALA A 98 7.00 -0.73 6.08
N LEU A 99 7.64 -1.68 6.77
CA LEU A 99 7.18 -2.18 8.07
C LEU A 99 7.25 -1.10 9.15
N ILE A 100 8.34 -0.31 9.20
CA ILE A 100 8.48 0.79 10.16
C ILE A 100 7.40 1.85 9.91
N LEU A 101 7.13 2.20 8.65
CA LEU A 101 6.12 3.20 8.30
C LEU A 101 4.70 2.72 8.60
N SER A 102 4.36 1.47 8.27
CA SER A 102 3.03 0.93 8.53
C SER A 102 2.78 0.76 10.03
N SER A 103 3.73 0.20 10.78
CA SER A 103 3.63 0.11 12.24
C SER A 103 3.62 1.50 12.88
N GLY A 104 4.48 2.41 12.44
CA GLY A 104 4.52 3.79 12.94
C GLY A 104 3.21 4.53 12.71
N ALA A 105 2.59 4.37 11.54
CA ALA A 105 1.28 4.96 11.25
C ALA A 105 0.20 4.40 12.20
N LEU A 106 0.14 3.09 12.41
CA LEU A 106 -0.79 2.48 13.37
C LEU A 106 -0.61 3.08 14.76
N TRP A 107 0.61 3.10 15.29
CA TRP A 107 0.89 3.61 16.62
C TRP A 107 0.59 5.10 16.76
N PHE A 108 0.96 5.90 15.76
CA PHE A 108 0.73 7.35 15.75
C PHE A 108 -0.75 7.70 15.89
N TRP A 109 -1.62 7.05 15.11
CA TRP A 109 -3.06 7.34 15.10
C TRP A 109 -3.79 6.86 16.35
N HIS A 110 -3.18 5.95 17.11
CA HIS A 110 -3.72 5.44 18.37
C HIS A 110 -3.16 6.14 19.61
N VAL A 111 -2.31 7.16 19.45
CA VAL A 111 -1.97 8.06 20.56
C VAL A 111 -3.25 8.77 21.03
N PRO A 112 -3.61 8.77 22.33
CA PRO A 112 -4.92 9.23 22.80
C PRO A 112 -5.32 10.63 22.31
N ALA A 113 -4.40 11.59 22.28
CA ALA A 113 -4.68 12.94 21.80
C ALA A 113 -5.01 12.98 20.29
N ILE A 114 -4.31 12.18 19.48
CA ILE A 114 -4.50 12.10 18.02
C ILE A 114 -5.77 11.30 17.70
N TYR A 115 -5.98 10.21 18.42
CA TYR A 115 -7.18 9.38 18.33
C TYR A 115 -8.46 10.19 18.63
N ASN A 116 -8.46 10.97 19.72
CA ASN A 116 -9.60 11.85 20.02
C ASN A 116 -9.78 12.98 18.98
N ALA A 117 -8.68 13.45 18.38
CA ALA A 117 -8.75 14.46 17.33
C ALA A 117 -9.38 13.92 16.03
N GLN A 118 -9.11 12.66 15.65
CA GLN A 118 -9.76 12.07 14.47
C GLN A 118 -11.26 11.87 14.70
N LEU A 119 -11.67 11.40 15.88
CA LEU A 119 -13.09 11.17 16.20
C LEU A 119 -13.92 12.45 16.18
N SER A 120 -13.31 13.59 16.49
CA SER A 120 -13.99 14.88 16.54
C SER A 120 -13.92 15.68 15.24
N ASN A 121 -13.13 15.24 14.25
CA ASN A 121 -12.90 16.00 13.02
C ASN A 121 -12.73 15.08 11.80
N GLY A 122 -13.76 15.03 10.95
CA GLY A 122 -13.77 14.21 9.73
C GLY A 122 -12.63 14.51 8.74
N ARG A 123 -12.03 15.72 8.75
CA ARG A 123 -10.86 16.00 7.91
C ARG A 123 -9.62 15.29 8.42
N ILE A 124 -9.45 15.22 9.75
CA ILE A 124 -8.34 14.50 10.38
C ILE A 124 -8.52 13.00 10.13
N HIS A 125 -9.74 12.49 10.25
CA HIS A 125 -10.08 11.12 9.92
C HIS A 125 -9.82 10.77 8.43
N ALA A 126 -10.12 11.67 7.49
CA ALA A 126 -9.77 11.47 6.09
C ALA A 126 -8.23 11.41 5.87
N VAL A 127 -7.46 12.22 6.60
CA VAL A 127 -5.98 12.18 6.56
C VAL A 127 -5.47 10.86 7.12
N GLU A 128 -6.06 10.36 8.20
CA GLU A 128 -5.79 9.02 8.74
C GLU A 128 -5.99 7.94 7.70
N HIS A 129 -7.14 7.92 7.01
CA HIS A 129 -7.40 6.99 5.91
C HIS A 129 -6.34 7.06 4.81
N MET A 130 -5.96 8.26 4.37
CA MET A 130 -4.92 8.44 3.36
C MET A 130 -3.57 7.89 3.82
N LEU A 131 -3.18 8.14 5.08
CA LEU A 131 -1.93 7.64 5.63
C LEU A 131 -1.94 6.13 5.82
N PHE A 132 -3.04 5.54 6.28
CA PHE A 132 -3.19 4.09 6.38
C PHE A 132 -3.12 3.42 5.01
N ILE A 133 -3.86 3.92 4.02
CA ILE A 133 -3.80 3.39 2.66
C ILE A 133 -2.36 3.50 2.13
N GLY A 134 -1.73 4.67 2.21
CA GLY A 134 -0.38 4.89 1.71
C GLY A 134 0.66 3.99 2.37
N ALA A 135 0.67 3.93 3.71
CA ALA A 135 1.59 3.11 4.47
C ALA A 135 1.37 1.62 4.22
N PHE A 136 0.12 1.16 4.13
CA PHE A 136 -0.16 -0.24 3.85
C PHE A 136 0.08 -0.63 2.39
N VAL A 137 -0.08 0.29 1.43
CA VAL A 137 0.36 0.02 0.05
C VAL A 137 1.84 -0.30 0.07
N LEU A 138 2.68 0.52 0.73
CA LEU A 138 4.11 0.25 0.90
C LEU A 138 4.36 -1.09 1.61
N PHE A 139 3.61 -1.39 2.67
CA PHE A 139 3.70 -2.65 3.41
C PHE A 139 3.49 -3.90 2.54
N TRP A 140 2.52 -3.85 1.62
CA TRP A 140 2.20 -4.98 0.75
C TRP A 140 3.15 -5.12 -0.44
N ARG A 141 3.86 -4.04 -0.83
CA ARG A 141 4.78 -4.07 -1.99
C ARG A 141 5.83 -5.20 -1.91
N PRO A 142 6.56 -5.41 -0.80
CA PRO A 142 7.49 -6.53 -0.66
C PRO A 142 6.90 -7.92 -0.86
N LEU A 143 5.61 -8.09 -0.56
CA LEU A 143 4.93 -9.37 -0.56
C LEU A 143 4.35 -9.74 -1.93
N VAL A 144 3.95 -8.73 -2.71
CA VAL A 144 3.22 -8.90 -3.97
C VAL A 144 4.09 -8.67 -5.21
N ASP A 145 5.34 -8.23 -5.05
CA ASP A 145 6.25 -8.04 -6.18
C ASP A 145 6.71 -9.39 -6.78
N ASP A 146 5.94 -9.87 -7.76
CA ASP A 146 6.27 -11.09 -8.53
C ASP A 146 7.54 -10.95 -9.37
N ASN A 147 7.86 -9.71 -9.78
CA ASN A 147 9.03 -9.43 -10.58
C ASN A 147 10.17 -9.08 -9.62
N MET A 148 10.93 -10.11 -9.25
CA MET A 148 12.17 -10.15 -8.46
C MET A 148 13.26 -9.10 -8.81
N SER A 149 12.96 -8.10 -9.64
CA SER A 149 13.77 -6.95 -10.04
C SER A 149 14.09 -5.96 -8.92
N LEU A 150 13.30 -5.89 -7.85
CA LEU A 150 13.56 -5.00 -6.70
C LEU A 150 14.09 -5.73 -5.46
N GLY A 151 14.07 -7.07 -5.46
CA GLY A 151 14.74 -7.89 -4.43
C GLY A 151 14.14 -7.85 -3.03
N TYR A 152 12.85 -7.56 -2.87
CA TYR A 152 12.26 -7.29 -1.55
C TYR A 152 12.21 -8.50 -0.60
N LEU A 153 11.56 -9.61 -0.95
CA LEU A 153 11.53 -10.83 -0.14
C LEU A 153 11.53 -12.07 -1.04
N LYS A 154 12.64 -12.82 -1.05
CA LYS A 154 12.86 -13.94 -2.00
C LYS A 154 12.43 -15.29 -1.44
N ALA A 155 12.61 -15.51 -0.14
CA ALA A 155 12.28 -16.78 0.51
C ALA A 155 10.97 -16.69 1.29
N ASN A 156 10.20 -17.79 1.32
CA ASN A 156 8.97 -17.88 2.10
C ASN A 156 9.19 -17.59 3.59
N GLY A 157 10.34 -18.01 4.15
CA GLY A 157 10.70 -17.71 5.54
C GLY A 157 10.83 -16.19 5.82
N GLN A 158 11.31 -15.41 4.86
CA GLN A 158 11.39 -13.95 5.01
C GLN A 158 10.00 -13.30 4.97
N ARG A 159 9.09 -13.81 4.14
CA ARG A 159 7.69 -13.35 4.08
C ARG A 159 6.95 -13.66 5.36
N VAL A 160 7.12 -14.87 5.89
CA VAL A 160 6.55 -15.28 7.18
C VAL A 160 7.12 -14.40 8.29
N LEU A 161 8.44 -14.23 8.38
CA LEU A 161 9.06 -13.37 9.39
C LEU A 161 8.56 -11.93 9.31
N TYR A 162 8.46 -11.37 8.10
CA TYR A 162 7.94 -10.01 7.86
C TYR A 162 6.52 -9.84 8.38
N LEU A 163 5.63 -10.78 8.03
CA LEU A 163 4.25 -10.79 8.50
C LEU A 163 4.18 -10.99 10.02
N THR A 164 4.96 -11.91 10.58
CA THR A 164 5.02 -12.16 12.03
C THR A 164 5.44 -10.92 12.80
N ILE A 165 6.48 -10.20 12.35
CA ILE A 165 6.91 -8.96 12.99
C ILE A 165 5.78 -7.92 12.95
N SER A 166 5.11 -7.78 11.79
CA SER A 166 3.96 -6.88 11.67
C SER A 166 2.82 -7.26 12.62
N MET A 167 2.51 -8.55 12.74
CA MET A 167 1.47 -9.07 13.64
C MET A 167 1.82 -8.82 15.10
N LEU A 168 3.10 -8.95 15.49
CA LEU A 168 3.56 -8.63 16.84
C LEU A 168 3.43 -7.12 17.11
N ALA A 169 3.82 -6.27 16.16
CA ALA A 169 3.71 -4.82 16.30
C ALA A 169 2.26 -4.33 16.43
N SER A 170 1.34 -4.90 15.62
CA SER A 170 -0.09 -4.58 15.73
C SER A 170 -0.76 -5.23 16.95
N GLY A 171 -0.35 -6.45 17.31
CA GLY A 171 -0.88 -7.16 18.48
C GLY A 171 -0.47 -6.48 19.80
N LEU A 172 0.75 -5.96 19.88
CA LEU A 172 1.19 -5.16 21.02
C LEU A 172 0.38 -3.87 21.13
N LEU A 173 0.11 -3.19 20.01
CA LEU A 173 -0.76 -2.02 20.01
C LEU A 173 -2.17 -2.35 20.51
N ALA A 174 -2.76 -3.45 20.04
CA ALA A 174 -4.06 -3.91 20.50
C ALA A 174 -4.09 -4.30 21.99
N ALA A 175 -2.95 -4.70 22.57
CA ALA A 175 -2.85 -5.06 23.98
C ALA A 175 -2.73 -3.86 24.93
N VAL A 176 -2.36 -2.68 24.42
CA VAL A 176 -2.17 -1.46 25.23
C VAL A 176 -3.31 -0.46 25.11
N LEU A 177 -4.30 -0.72 24.24
CA LEU A 177 -5.50 0.08 24.01
C LEU A 177 -6.70 -0.55 24.71
#